data_AF-A0A0W0MX64-F1
#
_entry.id   AF-A0A0W0MX64-F1
#
_cell.length_a   1.000
_cell.length_b   1.000
_cell.length_c   1.000
_cell.angle_alpha   90.00
_cell.angle_beta   90.00
_cell.angle_gamma   90.00
#
_symmetry.space_group_name_H-M   'P 1'
#
loop_
_entity.id
_entity.type
_entity.pdbx_description
1 polymer ?
#
loop_
_entity_poly.entity_id
_entity_poly.type
_entity_poly.pdbx_seq_one_letter_code
_entity_poly.pdbx_strand_id
1 'polypeptide(L)'
;MSRSYKAIAETAISDLYEAQAALDNMHAIFTLMLQHFPEDSTGNAFAQLGTLESNDWSTKIYQWCECMENELDDANQKAAVAISAERVHATRWWTHLNEMRRRKEVPEWVGAGIGTHDEHDLMLESRRAVNRAIFGSDDLGGDQQYRAVVLE
;
A
#
# COMPACT_ATOMS: atom_id res chain seq x y z
N MET A 1 16.42 11.68 6.09
CA MET A 1 15.41 10.66 6.44
C MET A 1 15.61 9.47 5.51
N SER A 2 15.69 8.25 6.05
CA SER A 2 15.66 7.03 5.23
C SER A 2 14.28 6.89 4.58
N ARG A 3 14.22 6.50 3.30
CA ARG A 3 12.94 6.13 2.65
C ARG A 3 12.33 4.93 3.38
N SER A 4 11.00 4.87 3.45
CA SER A 4 10.29 3.70 4.00
C SER A 4 10.42 2.51 3.03
N TYR A 5 10.31 1.28 3.54
CA TYR A 5 10.32 0.08 2.70
C TYR A 5 9.21 0.10 1.65
N LYS A 6 8.02 0.62 1.99
CA LYS A 6 6.92 0.82 1.05
C LYS A 6 7.30 1.74 -0.10
N ALA A 7 7.85 2.92 0.20
CA ALA A 7 8.28 3.87 -0.83
C ALA A 7 9.40 3.31 -1.73
N ILE A 8 10.29 2.48 -1.17
CA ILE A 8 11.32 1.78 -1.94
C ILE A 8 10.68 0.77 -2.89
N ALA A 9 9.73 -0.04 -2.42
CA ALA A 9 9.02 -1.03 -3.24
C ALA A 9 8.21 -0.37 -4.37
N GLU A 10 7.46 0.70 -4.07
CA GLU A 10 6.71 1.47 -5.08
C GLU A 10 7.63 2.08 -6.15
N THR A 11 8.79 2.61 -5.74
CA THR A 11 9.78 3.12 -6.70
C THR A 11 10.31 1.99 -7.58
N ALA A 12 10.65 0.84 -7.00
CA ALA A 12 11.18 -0.29 -7.76
C ALA A 12 10.17 -0.85 -8.78
N ILE A 13 8.88 -0.90 -8.44
CA ILE A 13 7.81 -1.27 -9.38
C ILE A 13 7.75 -0.25 -10.54
N SER A 14 7.81 1.05 -10.24
CA SER A 14 7.88 2.10 -11.27
C SER A 14 9.08 1.93 -12.20
N ASP A 15 10.27 1.67 -11.64
CA ASP A 15 11.51 1.48 -12.41
C ASP A 15 11.41 0.23 -13.32
N LEU A 16 10.75 -0.83 -12.86
CA LEU A 16 10.50 -2.03 -13.67
C LEU A 16 9.55 -1.74 -14.84
N TYR A 17 8.51 -0.92 -14.65
CA TYR A 17 7.66 -0.48 -15.75
C TYR A 17 8.38 0.40 -16.77
N GLU A 18 9.32 1.24 -16.32
CA GLU A 18 10.19 1.99 -17.24
C GLU A 18 11.08 1.06 -18.06
N ALA A 19 11.66 0.02 -17.43
CA ALA A 19 12.44 -1.00 -18.12
C ALA A 19 11.59 -1.79 -19.14
N GLN A 20 10.34 -2.10 -18.80
CA GLN A 20 9.39 -2.73 -19.72
C GLN A 20 9.14 -1.85 -20.96
N ALA A 21 8.88 -0.56 -20.77
CA ALA A 21 8.68 0.37 -21.88
C ALA A 21 9.92 0.49 -22.78
N ALA A 22 11.13 0.38 -22.20
CA ALA A 22 12.36 0.33 -22.98
C ALA A 22 12.49 -0.95 -23.83
N LEU A 23 12.05 -2.09 -23.31
CA LEU A 23 11.99 -3.36 -24.06
C LEU A 23 10.97 -3.32 -25.18
N ASP A 24 9.81 -2.71 -24.97
CA ASP A 24 8.81 -2.53 -26.03
C ASP A 24 9.37 -1.68 -27.19
N ASN A 25 10.13 -0.63 -26.87
CA ASN A 25 10.83 0.17 -27.87
C ASN A 25 11.90 -0.63 -28.62
N MET A 26 12.69 -1.47 -27.92
CA MET A 26 13.67 -2.35 -28.55
C MET A 26 13.00 -3.38 -29.48
N HIS A 27 11.89 -3.97 -29.05
CA HIS A 27 11.10 -4.90 -29.87
C HIS A 27 10.59 -4.25 -31.16
N ALA A 28 10.14 -2.98 -31.09
CA ALA A 28 9.75 -2.22 -32.27
C ALA A 28 10.92 -2.02 -33.24
N ILE A 29 12.13 -1.71 -32.74
CA ILE A 29 13.33 -1.59 -33.56
C ILE A 29 13.64 -2.91 -34.26
N PHE A 30 13.66 -4.03 -33.53
CA PHE A 30 13.92 -5.34 -34.14
C PHE A 30 12.86 -5.73 -35.17
N THR A 31 11.60 -5.39 -34.92
CA THR A 31 10.51 -5.60 -35.89
C THR A 31 10.77 -4.83 -37.19
N LEU A 32 11.19 -3.57 -37.11
CA LEU A 32 11.56 -2.78 -38.30
C LEU A 32 12.78 -3.38 -39.02
N MET A 33 13.77 -3.88 -38.28
CA MET A 33 14.92 -4.55 -38.87
C MET A 33 14.51 -5.82 -39.62
N LEU A 34 13.65 -6.66 -39.05
CA LEU A 34 13.14 -7.87 -39.71
C LEU A 34 12.38 -7.58 -41.01
N GLN A 35 11.70 -6.43 -41.08
CA GLN A 35 10.98 -5.99 -42.28
C GLN A 35 11.92 -5.47 -43.38
N HIS A 36 13.10 -4.96 -43.02
CA HIS A 36 14.00 -4.28 -43.96
C HIS A 36 15.17 -5.15 -44.41
N PHE A 37 15.64 -6.07 -43.57
CA PHE A 37 16.79 -6.92 -43.86
C PHE A 37 16.35 -8.26 -44.48
N PRO A 38 17.00 -8.72 -45.56
CA PRO A 38 16.76 -10.04 -46.14
C PRO A 38 16.92 -11.16 -45.12
N GLU A 39 16.09 -12.21 -45.22
CA GLU A 39 16.05 -13.33 -44.26
C GLU A 39 17.40 -14.04 -44.07
N ASP A 40 18.23 -14.10 -45.11
CA ASP A 40 19.54 -14.73 -45.12
C ASP A 40 20.68 -13.82 -44.63
N SER A 41 20.37 -12.57 -44.25
CA SER A 41 21.36 -11.60 -43.81
C SER A 41 21.67 -11.68 -42.32
N THR A 42 22.90 -11.31 -41.95
CA THR A 42 23.30 -11.17 -40.53
C THR A 42 22.43 -10.17 -39.77
N GLY A 43 21.94 -9.12 -40.44
CA GLY A 43 21.04 -8.13 -39.84
C GLY A 43 19.69 -8.71 -39.43
N ASN A 44 19.13 -9.61 -40.25
CA ASN A 44 17.89 -10.31 -39.92
C ASN A 44 18.12 -11.29 -38.76
N ALA A 45 19.19 -12.10 -38.81
CA ALA A 45 19.52 -13.02 -37.72
C ALA A 45 19.74 -12.31 -36.36
N PHE A 46 20.41 -11.15 -36.38
CA PHE A 46 20.56 -10.31 -35.18
C PHE A 46 19.21 -9.81 -34.65
N ALA A 47 18.32 -9.36 -35.54
CA ALA A 47 17.00 -8.90 -35.13
C ALA A 47 16.11 -10.04 -34.58
N GLN A 48 16.23 -11.27 -35.11
CA GLN A 48 15.55 -12.44 -34.56
C GLN A 48 16.03 -12.74 -33.13
N LEU A 49 17.35 -12.76 -32.91
CA LEU A 49 17.92 -12.97 -31.58
C LEU A 49 17.51 -11.86 -30.61
N GLY A 50 17.61 -10.60 -31.03
CA GLY A 50 17.19 -9.46 -30.24
C GLY A 50 15.72 -9.50 -29.85
N THR A 51 14.85 -9.93 -30.77
CA THR A 51 13.41 -10.14 -30.49
C THR A 51 13.21 -11.23 -29.42
N LEU A 52 13.93 -12.35 -29.53
CA LEU A 52 13.83 -13.45 -28.58
C LEU A 52 14.27 -13.02 -27.17
N GLU A 53 15.43 -12.39 -27.07
CA GLU A 53 15.97 -11.89 -25.79
C GLU A 53 15.07 -10.81 -25.18
N SER A 54 14.58 -9.87 -26.00
CA SER A 54 13.68 -8.82 -25.53
C SER A 54 12.37 -9.38 -24.98
N ASN A 55 11.83 -10.43 -25.62
CA ASN A 55 10.59 -11.08 -25.17
C ASN A 55 10.79 -11.88 -23.87
N ASP A 56 11.93 -12.55 -23.72
CA ASP A 56 12.28 -13.27 -22.49
C ASP A 56 12.42 -12.31 -21.30
N TRP A 57 13.15 -11.20 -21.48
CA TRP A 57 13.29 -10.17 -20.44
C TRP A 57 11.99 -9.46 -20.12
N SER A 58 11.17 -9.16 -21.13
CA SER A 58 9.83 -8.57 -20.97
C SER A 58 8.94 -9.47 -20.10
N THR A 59 8.95 -10.78 -20.37
CA THR A 59 8.19 -11.75 -19.58
C THR A 59 8.65 -11.78 -18.11
N LYS A 60 9.96 -11.76 -17.87
CA LYS A 60 10.52 -11.75 -16.51
C LYS A 60 10.17 -10.48 -15.74
N ILE A 61 10.30 -9.32 -16.36
CA ILE A 61 9.96 -8.03 -15.75
C ILE A 61 8.48 -7.98 -15.39
N TYR A 62 7.60 -8.42 -16.29
CA TYR A 62 6.17 -8.51 -16.00
C TYR A 62 5.87 -9.38 -14.76
N GLN A 63 6.49 -10.56 -14.68
CA GLN A 63 6.33 -11.46 -13.53
C GLN A 63 6.86 -10.84 -12.23
N TRP A 64 7.95 -10.08 -12.30
CA TRP A 64 8.48 -9.37 -11.13
C TRP A 64 7.56 -8.24 -10.68
N CYS A 65 7.02 -7.44 -11.61
CA CYS A 65 6.02 -6.42 -11.27
C CYS A 65 4.82 -7.05 -10.56
N GLU A 66 4.21 -8.08 -11.16
CA GLU A 66 3.04 -8.76 -10.60
C GLU A 66 3.34 -9.34 -9.20
N CYS A 67 4.50 -9.98 -9.02
CA CYS A 67 4.90 -10.51 -7.72
C CYS A 67 5.05 -9.40 -6.66
N MET A 68 5.73 -8.32 -7.00
CA MET A 68 5.99 -7.21 -6.08
C MET A 68 4.71 -6.44 -5.73
N GLU A 69 3.82 -6.23 -6.69
CA GLU A 69 2.51 -5.61 -6.45
C GLU A 69 1.66 -6.46 -5.51
N ASN A 70 1.58 -7.77 -5.77
CA ASN A 70 0.84 -8.68 -4.90
C ASN A 70 1.39 -8.71 -3.48
N GLU A 71 2.72 -8.76 -3.31
CA GLU A 71 3.35 -8.71 -1.98
C GLU A 71 3.09 -7.38 -1.26
N LEU A 72 3.09 -6.27 -1.99
CA LEU A 72 2.81 -4.94 -1.44
C LEU A 72 1.35 -4.82 -1.00
N ASP A 73 0.42 -5.32 -1.80
CA ASP A 73 -1.01 -5.37 -1.46
C ASP A 73 -1.27 -6.26 -0.25
N ASP A 74 -0.63 -7.42 -0.19
CA ASP A 74 -0.68 -8.33 0.96
C ASP A 74 -0.19 -7.65 2.25
N ALA A 75 0.93 -6.92 2.16
CA ALA A 75 1.50 -6.19 3.28
C ALA A 75 0.58 -5.05 3.75
N ASN A 76 0.02 -4.29 2.81
CA ASN A 76 -0.97 -3.25 3.10
C ASN A 76 -2.20 -3.87 3.78
N GLN A 77 -2.73 -4.98 3.27
CA GLN A 77 -3.91 -5.64 3.84
C GLN A 77 -3.63 -6.16 5.26
N LYS A 78 -2.48 -6.78 5.51
CA LYS A 78 -2.07 -7.24 6.85
C LYS A 78 -1.98 -6.06 7.83
N ALA A 79 -1.41 -4.93 7.40
CA ALA A 79 -1.35 -3.72 8.21
C ALA A 79 -2.74 -3.17 8.54
N ALA A 80 -3.64 -3.11 7.54
CA ALA A 80 -5.00 -2.63 7.72
C ALA A 80 -5.79 -3.48 8.73
N VAL A 81 -5.67 -4.82 8.64
CA VAL A 81 -6.31 -5.75 9.58
C VAL A 81 -5.78 -5.56 11.00
N ALA A 82 -4.45 -5.50 11.18
CA ALA A 82 -3.85 -5.35 12.50
C ALA A 82 -4.25 -4.01 13.16
N ILE A 83 -4.19 -2.91 12.40
CA ILE A 83 -4.59 -1.59 12.85
C ILE A 83 -6.08 -1.57 13.21
N SER A 84 -6.93 -2.18 12.40
CA SER A 84 -8.37 -2.25 12.66
C SER A 84 -8.68 -3.02 13.94
N ALA A 85 -8.00 -4.15 14.18
CA ALA A 85 -8.16 -4.93 15.40
C ALA A 85 -7.75 -4.15 16.66
N GLU A 86 -6.61 -3.45 16.60
CA GLU A 86 -6.15 -2.57 17.69
C GLU A 86 -7.18 -1.47 17.98
N ARG A 87 -7.70 -0.81 16.93
CA ARG A 87 -8.68 0.28 17.07
C ARG A 87 -10.01 -0.17 17.64
N VAL A 88 -10.48 -1.37 17.27
CA VAL A 88 -11.67 -1.97 17.88
C VAL A 88 -11.46 -2.18 19.38
N HIS A 89 -10.28 -2.68 19.77
CA HIS A 89 -9.93 -2.85 21.18
C HIS A 89 -9.87 -1.51 21.93
N ALA A 90 -9.17 -0.51 21.37
CA ALA A 90 -9.07 0.82 21.94
C ALA A 90 -10.43 1.50 22.09
N THR A 91 -11.33 1.36 21.11
CA THR A 91 -12.68 1.94 21.13
C THR A 91 -13.56 1.28 22.20
N ARG A 92 -13.50 -0.05 22.34
CA ARG A 92 -14.19 -0.76 23.43
C ARG A 92 -13.72 -0.29 24.79
N TRP A 93 -12.40 -0.14 24.97
CA TRP A 93 -11.83 0.32 26.24
C TRP A 93 -12.23 1.79 26.51
N TRP A 94 -12.16 2.67 25.52
CA TRP A 94 -12.66 4.04 25.66
C TRP A 94 -14.14 4.09 26.08
N THR A 95 -14.97 3.22 25.51
CA THR A 95 -16.39 3.12 25.85
C THR A 95 -16.59 2.71 27.32
N HIS A 96 -15.92 1.63 27.76
CA HIS A 96 -16.01 1.17 29.14
C HIS A 96 -15.48 2.20 30.15
N LEU A 97 -14.39 2.91 29.84
CA LEU A 97 -13.89 4.02 30.67
C LEU A 97 -14.96 5.10 30.86
N ASN A 98 -15.64 5.49 29.77
CA ASN A 98 -16.65 6.52 29.83
C ASN A 98 -17.89 6.08 30.61
N GLU A 99 -18.30 4.81 30.48
CA GLU A 99 -19.39 4.25 31.30
C GLU A 99 -19.04 4.26 32.80
N MET A 100 -17.83 3.84 33.16
CA MET A 100 -17.34 3.87 34.55
C MET A 100 -17.24 5.31 35.07
N ARG A 101 -16.76 6.25 34.24
CA ARG A 101 -16.65 7.68 34.58
C ARG A 101 -18.02 8.27 34.89
N ARG A 102 -19.03 7.96 34.06
CA ARG A 102 -20.41 8.39 34.27
C ARG A 102 -21.00 7.84 35.58
N ARG A 103 -20.65 6.60 35.94
CA ARG A 103 -21.09 5.96 37.19
C ARG A 103 -20.25 6.34 38.41
N LYS A 104 -19.18 7.12 38.24
CA LYS A 104 -18.18 7.43 39.29
C LYS A 104 -17.53 6.17 39.88
N GLU A 105 -17.37 5.13 39.05
CA GLU A 105 -16.79 3.82 39.39
C GLU A 105 -15.32 3.72 38.96
N VAL A 106 -14.73 4.80 38.44
CA VAL A 106 -13.32 4.82 38.05
C VAL A 106 -12.44 4.80 39.31
N PRO A 107 -11.53 3.81 39.45
CA PRO A 107 -10.61 3.79 40.58
C PRO A 107 -9.66 4.99 40.57
N GLU A 108 -9.34 5.52 41.74
CA GLU A 108 -8.51 6.72 41.91
C GLU A 108 -7.14 6.60 41.23
N TRP A 109 -6.51 5.42 41.30
CA TRP A 109 -5.23 5.14 40.66
C TRP A 109 -5.27 5.16 39.11
N VAL A 110 -6.46 4.96 38.51
CA VAL A 110 -6.64 5.05 37.06
C VAL A 110 -6.81 6.52 36.66
N GLY A 111 -7.47 7.33 37.48
CA GLY A 111 -7.86 8.71 37.18
C GLY A 111 -6.72 9.64 36.73
N ALA A 112 -5.49 9.40 37.17
CA ALA A 112 -4.32 10.18 36.78
C ALA A 112 -3.82 9.92 35.34
N GLY A 113 -4.25 8.80 34.71
CA GLY A 113 -3.79 8.37 33.39
C GLY A 113 -4.88 8.28 32.32
N ILE A 114 -6.12 8.71 32.62
CA ILE A 114 -7.22 8.63 31.64
C ILE A 114 -7.24 9.89 30.79
N GLY A 115 -7.23 9.69 29.47
CA GLY A 115 -7.39 10.77 28.51
C GLY A 115 -8.73 11.54 28.65
N THR A 116 -8.66 12.81 28.27
CA THR A 116 -9.78 13.73 28.09
C THR A 116 -10.48 13.51 26.75
N HIS A 117 -11.64 14.13 26.55
CA HIS A 117 -12.34 14.10 25.27
C HIS A 117 -11.50 14.76 24.16
N ASP A 118 -10.85 15.88 24.47
CA ASP A 118 -9.97 16.59 23.52
C ASP A 118 -8.77 15.72 23.09
N GLU A 119 -8.16 14.98 24.01
CA GLU A 119 -7.08 14.03 23.68
C GLU A 119 -7.58 12.85 22.82
N HIS A 120 -8.83 12.42 23.03
CA HIS A 120 -9.45 11.42 22.17
C HIS A 120 -9.70 11.97 20.75
N ASP A 121 -10.12 13.23 20.61
CA ASP A 121 -10.31 13.85 19.30
C ASP A 121 -8.98 14.04 18.56
N LEU A 122 -7.93 14.48 19.26
CA LEU A 122 -6.57 14.52 18.73
C LEU A 122 -6.07 13.13 18.28
N MET A 123 -6.41 12.08 19.02
CA MET A 123 -6.12 10.71 18.64
C MET A 123 -6.87 10.32 17.35
N LEU A 124 -8.14 10.71 17.18
CA LEU A 124 -8.89 10.47 15.94
C LEU A 124 -8.28 11.20 14.73
N GLU A 125 -7.83 12.44 14.90
CA GLU A 125 -7.10 13.18 13.86
C GLU A 125 -5.78 12.49 13.50
N SER A 126 -5.03 12.06 14.51
CA SER A 126 -3.78 11.31 14.33
C SER A 126 -4.02 10.00 13.58
N ARG A 127 -5.13 9.30 13.87
CA ARG A 127 -5.53 8.08 13.14
C ARG A 127 -5.77 8.37 11.66
N ARG A 128 -6.46 9.46 11.32
CA ARG A 128 -6.68 9.88 9.91
C ARG A 128 -5.36 10.22 9.22
N ALA A 129 -4.47 10.94 9.91
CA ALA A 129 -3.14 11.25 9.38
C ALA A 129 -2.33 9.98 9.07
N VAL A 130 -2.36 8.98 9.97
CA VAL A 130 -1.74 7.67 9.75
C VAL A 130 -2.39 6.94 8.58
N ASN A 131 -3.73 6.96 8.48
CA ASN A 131 -4.42 6.29 7.38
C ASN A 131 -4.02 6.89 6.02
N ARG A 132 -3.98 8.23 5.91
CA ARG A 132 -3.51 8.88 4.68
C ARG A 132 -2.06 8.55 4.35
N ALA A 133 -1.20 8.55 5.36
CA ALA A 133 0.23 8.28 5.16
C ALA A 133 0.51 6.84 4.71
N ILE A 134 -0.28 5.86 5.18
CA ILE A 134 -0.04 4.44 4.88
C ILE A 134 -0.89 3.95 3.71
N PHE A 135 -2.14 4.40 3.60
CA PHE A 135 -3.13 3.83 2.66
C PHE A 135 -3.67 4.83 1.65
N GLY A 136 -3.32 6.13 1.75
CA GLY A 136 -3.87 7.17 0.88
C GLY A 136 -5.36 7.46 1.07
N SER A 137 -5.98 6.88 2.10
CA SER A 137 -7.40 7.02 2.44
C SER A 137 -7.56 7.43 3.90
N ASP A 138 -8.63 8.17 4.24
CA ASP A 138 -8.98 8.47 5.63
C ASP A 138 -9.66 7.27 6.34
N ASP A 139 -10.26 6.35 5.58
CA ASP A 139 -10.99 5.18 6.07
C ASP A 139 -10.33 3.87 5.63
N LEU A 140 -10.28 2.89 6.54
CA LEU A 140 -9.82 1.52 6.30
C LEU A 140 -10.98 0.54 6.05
N GLY A 141 -12.21 1.05 5.90
CA GLY A 141 -13.44 0.26 5.73
C GLY A 141 -13.97 -0.33 7.04
N GLY A 142 -13.57 0.24 8.18
CA GLY A 142 -13.79 -0.35 9.50
C GLY A 142 -14.28 0.63 10.57
N ASP A 143 -14.55 1.89 10.22
CA ASP A 143 -15.12 2.84 11.18
C ASP A 143 -16.48 2.32 11.65
N GLN A 144 -16.48 1.85 12.90
CA GLN A 144 -17.66 1.43 13.61
C GLN A 144 -18.62 2.62 13.60
N GLN A 145 -19.80 2.47 12.96
CA GLN A 145 -20.86 3.47 13.05
C GLN A 145 -21.05 3.82 14.52
N TYR A 146 -20.61 5.01 14.92
CA TYR A 146 -20.86 5.52 16.26
C TYR A 146 -22.36 5.43 16.47
N ARG A 147 -22.81 4.63 17.43
CA ARG A 147 -24.19 4.69 17.88
C ARG A 147 -24.36 6.09 18.44
N ALA A 148 -25.08 6.95 17.73
CA ALA A 148 -25.40 8.28 18.21
C ALA A 148 -26.04 8.14 19.60
N VAL A 149 -25.33 8.61 20.62
CA VAL A 149 -25.91 8.71 21.96
C VAL A 149 -26.86 9.90 21.88
N VAL A 150 -28.15 9.61 21.79
CA VAL A 150 -29.20 10.63 21.92
C VAL A 150 -29.09 11.17 23.35
N LEU A 151 -28.68 12.43 23.46
CA LEU A 151 -28.78 13.18 24.71
C LEU A 151 -30.23 13.66 24.82
N GLU A 152 -31.01 13.04 25.71
CA GLU A 152 -32.29 13.58 26.20
C GLU A 152 -32.07 14.62 27.29
#